data_AF-A0A1R1YU89-F1
#
_entry.id   AF-A0A1R1YU89-F1
#
_cell.length_a   1.000
_cell.length_b   1.000
_cell.length_c   1.000
_cell.angle_alpha   90.00
_cell.angle_beta   90.00
_cell.angle_gamma   90.00
#
_symmetry.space_group_name_H-M   'P 1'
#
loop_
_entity.id
_entity.type
_entity.pdbx_description
1 polymer ?
#
loop_
_entity_poly.entity_id
_entity_poly.type
_entity_poly.pdbx_seq_one_letter_code
_entity_poly.pdbx_strand_id
1 'polypeptide(L)'
;MNKRIREILKMIIKNPEMKLSALTSELDLTRRQINYAINQFNEDLEMKNIPTIQRSHSGDITVPIEVIQMMSQLDQETVDEQATLALTEGERGALIVMTLITNIEYVSLDHLLDIVEVSKTTIMDDIKRTDALLRNYSLTI
;
A
#
# COMPACT_ATOMS: atom_id res chain seq x y z
N MET A 1 14.02 -8.80 13.74
CA MET A 1 12.67 -8.23 13.96
C MET A 1 11.65 -9.34 14.19
N ASN A 2 10.78 -9.21 15.21
CA ASN A 2 9.76 -10.22 15.55
C ASN A 2 8.64 -10.26 14.47
N LYS A 3 8.19 -11.45 14.06
CA LYS A 3 7.13 -11.64 13.04
C LYS A 3 5.86 -10.84 13.34
N ARG A 4 5.44 -10.79 14.61
CA ARG A 4 4.26 -10.05 15.06
C ARG A 4 4.42 -8.53 14.91
N ILE A 5 5.63 -8.01 15.13
CA ILE A 5 5.92 -6.58 14.94
C ILE A 5 5.83 -6.24 13.44
N ARG A 6 6.34 -7.12 12.57
CA ARG A 6 6.24 -6.94 11.12
C ARG A 6 4.79 -6.90 10.64
N GLU A 7 3.92 -7.77 11.16
CA GLU A 7 2.49 -7.78 10.81
C GLU A 7 1.77 -6.49 11.23
N ILE A 8 2.03 -5.99 12.44
CA ILE A 8 1.49 -4.71 12.92
C ILE A 8 1.92 -3.57 12.00
N LEU A 9 3.21 -3.50 11.64
CA LEU A 9 3.76 -2.46 10.78
C LEU A 9 3.21 -2.51 9.36
N LYS A 10 3.08 -3.71 8.78
CA LYS A 10 2.43 -3.88 7.47
C LYS A 10 1.01 -3.35 7.46
N MET A 11 0.24 -3.60 8.52
CA MET A 11 -1.12 -3.08 8.64
C MET A 11 -1.18 -1.56 8.75
N ILE A 12 -0.26 -0.95 9.50
CA ILE A 12 -0.13 0.51 9.61
C ILE A 12 0.21 1.11 8.24
N ILE A 13 1.15 0.52 7.50
CA ILE A 13 1.59 1.04 6.19
C ILE A 13 0.50 0.90 5.13
N LYS A 14 -0.25 -0.21 5.13
CA LYS A 14 -1.37 -0.41 4.20
C LYS A 14 -2.55 0.52 4.49
N ASN A 15 -2.67 1.01 5.72
CA ASN A 15 -3.79 1.85 6.16
C ASN A 15 -3.26 3.08 6.92
N PRO A 16 -2.61 4.04 6.23
CA PRO A 16 -1.93 5.17 6.89
C PRO A 16 -2.89 6.09 7.67
N GLU A 17 -4.17 6.14 7.28
CA GLU A 17 -5.22 6.90 7.97
C GLU A 17 -5.79 6.18 9.22
N MET A 18 -5.35 4.95 9.50
CA MET A 18 -5.91 4.15 10.58
C MET A 18 -5.45 4.65 11.94
N LYS A 19 -6.43 4.93 12.81
CA LYS A 19 -6.16 5.27 14.21
C LYS A 19 -5.71 4.05 15.01
N LEU A 20 -4.95 4.31 16.08
CA LEU A 20 -4.51 3.30 17.03
C LEU A 20 -5.66 2.43 17.56
N SER A 21 -6.85 3.02 17.78
CA SER A 21 -8.04 2.30 18.25
C SER A 21 -8.65 1.34 17.22
N ALA A 22 -8.56 1.68 15.93
CA ALA A 22 -8.99 0.79 14.86
C ALA A 22 -8.01 -0.39 14.76
N LEU A 23 -6.70 -0.10 14.84
CA LEU A 23 -5.66 -1.13 14.82
C LEU A 23 -5.74 -2.11 16.00
N THR A 24 -6.11 -1.64 17.20
CA THR A 24 -6.37 -2.53 18.35
C THR A 24 -7.53 -3.47 18.12
N SER A 25 -8.58 -3.00 17.44
CA SER A 25 -9.78 -3.79 17.19
C SER A 25 -9.54 -4.84 16.09
N GLU A 26 -8.84 -4.44 15.03
CA GLU A 26 -8.54 -5.31 13.88
C GLU A 26 -7.58 -6.45 14.24
N LEU A 27 -6.60 -6.18 15.10
CA LEU A 27 -5.55 -7.14 15.45
C LEU A 27 -5.81 -7.89 16.77
N ASP A 28 -6.91 -7.60 17.46
CA ASP A 28 -7.21 -8.07 18.82
C ASP A 28 -6.02 -7.83 19.79
N LEU A 29 -5.48 -6.62 19.74
CA LEU A 29 -4.31 -6.20 20.53
C LEU A 29 -4.65 -5.05 21.46
N THR A 30 -3.99 -5.04 22.62
CA THR A 30 -4.05 -3.88 23.51
C THR A 30 -3.24 -2.71 22.95
N ARG A 31 -3.65 -1.46 23.27
CA ARG A 31 -2.87 -0.26 22.92
C ARG A 31 -1.42 -0.35 23.38
N ARG A 32 -1.18 -0.97 24.55
CA ARG A 32 0.17 -1.18 25.09
C ARG A 32 1.02 -2.08 24.20
N GLN A 33 0.46 -3.17 23.67
CA GLN A 33 1.19 -4.08 22.78
C GLN A 33 1.54 -3.41 21.45
N ILE A 34 0.61 -2.65 20.88
CA ILE A 34 0.87 -1.89 19.65
C ILE A 34 1.94 -0.82 19.89
N ASN A 35 1.84 -0.06 20.99
CA ASN A 35 2.82 0.95 21.33
C ASN A 35 4.21 0.37 21.56
N TYR A 36 4.29 -0.79 22.21
CA TYR A 36 5.54 -1.52 22.39
C TYR A 36 6.14 -1.91 21.03
N ALA A 37 5.34 -2.47 20.12
CA ALA A 37 5.80 -2.84 18.79
C ALA A 37 6.31 -1.64 17.98
N ILE A 38 5.60 -0.50 18.01
CA ILE A 38 6.02 0.74 17.35
C ILE A 38 7.33 1.25 17.96
N ASN A 39 7.48 1.25 19.29
CA ASN A 39 8.71 1.71 19.94
C ASN A 39 9.90 0.83 19.55
N GLN A 40 9.75 -0.48 19.62
CA GLN A 40 10.80 -1.43 19.24
C GLN A 40 11.23 -1.22 17.77
N PHE A 41 10.27 -0.96 16.87
CA PHE A 41 10.60 -0.66 15.49
C PHE A 41 11.27 0.70 15.32
N ASN A 42 10.83 1.72 16.04
CA ASN A 42 11.48 3.03 16.03
C ASN A 42 12.94 2.95 16.51
N GLU A 43 13.26 2.11 17.50
CA GLU A 43 14.65 1.84 17.90
C GLU A 43 15.47 1.28 16.72
N ASP A 44 14.92 0.33 15.95
CA ASP A 44 15.57 -0.21 14.75
C ASP A 44 15.75 0.86 13.65
N LEU A 45 14.78 1.78 13.49
CA LEU A 45 14.84 2.88 12.52
C LEU A 45 15.92 3.90 12.91
N GLU A 46 16.00 4.26 14.19
CA GLU A 46 17.01 5.18 14.73
C GLU A 46 18.42 4.62 14.51
N MET A 47 18.64 3.32 14.74
CA MET A 47 19.93 2.67 14.45
C MET A 47 20.33 2.76 12.97
N LYS A 48 19.35 2.82 12.07
CA LYS A 48 19.54 2.96 10.62
C LYS A 48 19.50 4.41 10.13
N ASN A 49 19.37 5.37 11.04
CA ASN A 49 19.23 6.79 10.74
C ASN A 49 17.99 7.11 9.84
N ILE A 50 16.91 6.35 10.01
CA ILE A 50 15.63 6.53 9.30
C ILE A 50 14.64 7.26 10.22
N PRO A 51 13.82 8.20 9.71
CA PRO A 51 12.78 8.86 10.50
C PRO A 51 11.82 7.87 11.16
N THR A 52 11.40 8.16 12.40
CA THR A 52 10.56 7.27 13.21
C THR A 52 9.07 7.45 12.97
N ILE A 53 8.28 6.39 13.22
CA ILE A 53 6.82 6.45 13.19
C ILE A 53 6.34 7.30 14.37
N GLN A 54 5.54 8.32 14.08
CA GLN A 54 5.00 9.25 15.05
C GLN A 54 3.55 8.90 15.40
N ARG A 55 3.15 9.26 16.62
CA ARG A 55 1.77 9.09 17.12
C ARG A 55 1.28 10.40 17.70
N SER A 56 0.09 10.84 17.29
CA SER A 56 -0.57 11.99 17.90
C SER A 56 -1.25 11.60 19.21
N HIS A 57 -1.55 12.60 20.05
CA HIS A 57 -2.31 12.39 21.28
C HIS A 57 -3.76 11.93 21.01
N SER A 58 -4.30 12.27 19.83
CA SER A 58 -5.60 11.80 19.32
C SER A 58 -5.57 10.36 18.82
N GLY A 59 -4.40 9.72 18.75
CA GLY A 59 -4.23 8.33 18.32
C GLY A 59 -4.05 8.15 16.82
N ASP A 60 -3.77 9.23 16.08
CA ASP A 60 -3.38 9.16 14.67
C ASP A 60 -1.94 8.69 14.57
N ILE A 61 -1.64 7.92 13.53
CA ILE A 61 -0.31 7.35 13.30
C ILE A 61 0.24 7.99 12.02
N THR A 62 1.45 8.53 12.09
CA THR A 62 2.12 9.14 10.93
C THR A 62 3.36 8.32 10.60
N VAL A 63 3.39 7.79 9.38
CA VAL A 63 4.50 6.97 8.88
C VAL A 63 5.31 7.79 7.88
N PRO A 64 6.62 7.98 8.12
CA PRO A 64 7.52 8.60 7.14
C PRO A 64 7.63 7.78 5.85
N ILE A 65 7.84 8.44 4.71
CA ILE A 65 7.90 7.78 3.40
C ILE A 65 9.08 6.79 3.32
N GLU A 66 10.19 7.09 4.00
CA GLU A 66 11.39 6.27 4.07
C GLU A 66 11.11 4.91 4.73
N VAL A 67 10.21 4.90 5.73
CA VAL A 67 9.78 3.67 6.41
C VAL A 67 8.95 2.80 5.48
N ILE A 68 8.07 3.41 4.68
CA ILE A 68 7.27 2.70 3.68
C ILE A 68 8.19 2.05 2.64
N GLN A 69 9.17 2.81 2.12
CA GLN A 69 10.15 2.32 1.16
C GLN A 69 10.99 1.15 1.71
N MET A 70 11.49 1.28 2.95
CA MET A 70 12.26 0.21 3.59
C MET A 70 11.42 -1.07 3.76
N MET A 71 10.15 -0.93 4.14
CA MET A 71 9.25 -2.06 4.33
C MET A 71 8.86 -2.74 3.02
N SER A 72 8.71 -1.97 1.94
CA SER A 72 8.54 -2.52 0.59
C SER A 72 9.75 -3.34 0.18
N GLN A 73 10.97 -2.86 0.44
CA GLN A 73 12.24 -3.57 0.18
C GLN A 73 12.39 -4.86 1.01
N LEU A 74 12.01 -4.84 2.29
CA LEU A 74 12.04 -6.02 3.16
C LEU A 74 11.08 -7.13 2.72
N ASP A 75 9.98 -6.79 2.05
CA ASP A 75 9.08 -7.77 1.43
C ASP A 75 9.68 -8.39 0.16
N GLN A 76 10.62 -7.70 -0.49
CA GLN A 76 11.36 -8.18 -1.67
C GLN A 76 12.46 -9.19 -1.32
N GLU A 77 13.09 -9.10 -0.15
CA GLU A 77 14.12 -10.06 0.27
C GLU A 77 13.60 -11.51 0.46
N THR A 78 12.28 -11.71 0.39
CA THR A 78 11.64 -13.04 0.45
C THR A 78 11.04 -13.52 -0.88
N VAL A 79 11.05 -12.70 -1.93
CA VAL A 79 10.42 -13.02 -3.22
C VAL A 79 11.25 -12.45 -4.36
N ASP A 80 11.79 -13.36 -5.17
CA ASP A 80 12.42 -13.22 -6.49
C ASP A 80 12.37 -11.80 -7.12
N GLU A 81 13.54 -11.25 -7.43
CA GLU A 81 13.82 -9.86 -7.88
C GLU A 81 13.11 -9.41 -9.17
N GLN A 82 12.28 -10.26 -9.79
CA GLN A 82 11.46 -9.94 -10.96
C GLN A 82 9.98 -9.70 -10.61
N ALA A 83 9.51 -10.14 -9.44
CA ALA A 83 8.12 -9.95 -9.01
C ALA A 83 7.86 -8.57 -8.39
N THR A 84 8.91 -7.77 -8.24
CA THR A 84 8.95 -6.60 -7.36
C THR A 84 8.73 -5.25 -8.05
N LEU A 85 8.65 -5.27 -9.37
CA LEU A 85 8.11 -4.18 -10.19
C LEU A 85 6.70 -4.50 -10.72
N ALA A 86 6.19 -5.71 -10.47
CA ALA A 86 4.89 -6.11 -10.96
C ALA A 86 3.77 -5.49 -10.11
N LEU A 87 3.08 -4.52 -10.68
CA LEU A 87 1.89 -3.91 -10.09
C LEU A 87 0.87 -4.99 -9.73
N THR A 88 0.38 -4.96 -8.48
CA THR A 88 -0.74 -5.81 -8.05
C THR A 88 -2.01 -5.46 -8.83
N GLU A 89 -2.98 -6.36 -8.88
CA GLU A 89 -4.21 -6.14 -9.65
C GLU A 89 -4.96 -4.85 -9.24
N GLY A 90 -4.96 -4.54 -7.94
CA GLY A 90 -5.55 -3.32 -7.42
C GLY A 90 -4.78 -2.06 -7.83
N GLU A 91 -3.45 -2.11 -7.81
CA GLU A 91 -2.60 -1.00 -8.26
C GLU A 91 -2.75 -0.75 -9.77
N ARG A 92 -2.86 -1.81 -10.57
CA ARG A 92 -3.14 -1.69 -12.02
C ARG A 92 -4.49 -1.02 -12.26
N GLY A 93 -5.54 -1.44 -11.55
CA GLY A 93 -6.85 -0.79 -11.62
C GLY A 93 -6.79 0.69 -11.25
N ALA A 94 -6.09 1.04 -10.18
CA ALA A 94 -5.91 2.43 -9.75
C ALA A 94 -5.17 3.27 -10.80
N LEU A 95 -4.11 2.73 -11.41
CA LEU A 95 -3.39 3.40 -12.50
C LEU A 95 -4.24 3.58 -13.74
N ILE A 96 -5.02 2.57 -14.15
CA ILE A 96 -5.97 2.70 -15.27
C ILE A 96 -6.91 3.88 -15.02
N VAL A 97 -7.54 3.95 -13.85
CA VAL A 97 -8.43 5.07 -13.49
C VAL A 97 -7.69 6.40 -13.51
N MET A 98 -6.51 6.45 -12.87
CA MET A 98 -5.70 7.68 -12.80
C MET A 98 -5.33 8.19 -14.19
N THR A 99 -4.94 7.30 -15.11
CA THR A 99 -4.66 7.65 -16.51
C THR A 99 -5.91 8.20 -17.18
N LEU A 100 -7.06 7.55 -17.03
CA LEU A 100 -8.30 8.00 -17.69
C LEU A 100 -8.80 9.35 -17.16
N ILE A 101 -8.69 9.63 -15.86
CA ILE A 101 -9.18 10.90 -15.29
C ILE A 101 -8.23 12.09 -15.53
N THR A 102 -6.94 11.82 -15.75
CA THR A 102 -5.93 12.87 -15.98
C THR A 102 -5.73 13.19 -17.45
N ASN A 103 -6.22 12.35 -18.36
CA ASN A 103 -6.16 12.57 -19.80
C ASN A 103 -7.53 12.99 -20.34
N ILE A 104 -7.59 14.19 -20.90
CA ILE A 104 -8.79 14.72 -21.58
C ILE A 104 -8.97 14.17 -23.00
N GLU A 105 -7.91 13.60 -23.58
CA GLU A 105 -7.91 12.98 -24.90
C GLU A 105 -8.17 11.47 -24.81
N TYR A 106 -8.47 10.86 -25.96
CA TYR A 106 -8.71 9.42 -26.04
C TYR A 106 -7.48 8.61 -25.62
N VAL A 107 -7.63 7.74 -24.62
CA VAL A 107 -6.60 6.80 -24.17
C VAL A 107 -6.84 5.44 -24.85
N SER A 108 -5.90 5.04 -25.72
CA SER A 108 -5.97 3.71 -26.35
C SER A 108 -5.52 2.60 -25.40
N LEU A 109 -5.90 1.36 -25.72
CA LEU A 109 -5.45 0.18 -24.99
C LEU A 109 -3.93 0.03 -24.98
N ASP A 110 -3.24 0.45 -26.04
CA ASP A 110 -1.78 0.36 -26.14
C ASP A 110 -1.10 1.31 -25.14
N HIS A 111 -1.65 2.50 -24.91
CA HIS A 111 -1.16 3.39 -23.85
C HIS A 111 -1.29 2.74 -22.46
N LEU A 112 -2.38 2.02 -22.22
CA LEU A 112 -2.56 1.30 -20.95
C LEU A 112 -1.59 0.12 -20.81
N LEU A 113 -1.28 -0.57 -21.91
CA LEU A 113 -0.27 -1.63 -21.92
C LEU A 113 1.12 -1.10 -21.59
N ASP A 114 1.49 0.05 -22.13
CA ASP A 114 2.79 0.69 -21.87
C ASP A 114 2.93 1.17 -20.42
N ILE A 115 1.84 1.61 -19.79
CA ILE A 115 1.84 2.10 -18.40
C ILE A 115 1.88 0.96 -17.38
N VAL A 116 1.14 -0.11 -17.67
CA VAL A 116 0.85 -1.18 -16.71
C VAL A 116 1.78 -2.40 -16.91
N GLU A 117 2.45 -2.49 -18.06
CA GLU A 117 3.44 -3.50 -18.42
C GLU A 117 2.94 -4.96 -18.28
N VAL A 118 1.68 -5.21 -18.67
CA VAL A 118 1.06 -6.55 -18.64
C VAL A 118 0.66 -7.04 -20.03
N SER A 119 0.24 -8.31 -20.12
CA SER A 119 -0.29 -8.85 -21.37
C SER A 119 -1.63 -8.20 -21.76
N LYS A 120 -1.95 -8.24 -23.06
CA LYS A 120 -3.25 -7.77 -23.61
C LYS A 120 -4.46 -8.44 -22.98
N THR A 121 -4.34 -9.72 -22.61
CA THR A 121 -5.41 -10.44 -21.91
C THR A 121 -5.58 -9.90 -20.49
N THR A 122 -4.47 -9.72 -19.78
CA THR A 122 -4.45 -9.24 -18.39
C THR A 122 -5.06 -7.84 -18.28
N ILE A 123 -4.65 -6.90 -19.14
CA ILE A 123 -5.20 -5.53 -19.11
C ILE A 123 -6.71 -5.52 -19.42
N MET A 124 -7.18 -6.42 -20.30
CA MET A 124 -8.61 -6.50 -20.63
C MET A 124 -9.43 -6.97 -19.43
N ASP A 125 -8.91 -7.92 -18.67
CA ASP A 125 -9.56 -8.39 -17.45
C ASP A 125 -9.44 -7.37 -16.31
N ASP A 126 -8.33 -6.63 -16.23
CA ASP A 126 -8.18 -5.50 -15.31
C ASP A 126 -9.19 -4.37 -15.61
N ILE A 127 -9.39 -4.03 -16.90
CA ILE A 127 -10.41 -3.05 -17.32
C ILE A 127 -11.81 -3.51 -16.90
N LYS A 128 -12.19 -4.77 -17.15
CA LYS A 128 -13.50 -5.29 -16.74
C LYS A 128 -13.72 -5.21 -15.23
N ARG A 129 -12.71 -5.59 -14.45
CA ARG A 129 -12.77 -5.55 -12.99
C ARG A 129 -12.87 -4.12 -12.47
N THR A 130 -12.11 -3.21 -13.08
CA THR A 130 -12.11 -1.79 -12.74
C THR A 130 -13.45 -1.14 -13.10
N ASP A 131 -13.99 -1.42 -14.30
CA ASP A 131 -15.32 -0.95 -14.71
C ASP A 131 -16.41 -1.43 -13.75
N ALA A 132 -16.37 -2.70 -13.31
CA ALA A 132 -17.30 -3.22 -12.34
C ALA A 132 -17.24 -2.47 -10.98
N LEU A 133 -16.05 -2.08 -10.53
CA LEU A 133 -15.88 -1.26 -9.32
C LEU A 133 -16.41 0.17 -9.52
N LEU A 134 -16.15 0.77 -10.68
CA LEU A 134 -16.55 2.14 -11.02
C LEU A 134 -18.07 2.30 -11.16
N ARG A 135 -18.79 1.24 -11.54
CA ARG A 135 -20.25 1.24 -11.57
C ARG A 135 -20.88 1.57 -10.21
N ASN A 136 -20.20 1.26 -9.09
CA ASN A 136 -20.66 1.66 -7.75
C ASN A 136 -20.68 3.19 -7.56
N TYR A 137 -19.93 3.91 -8.39
CA TYR A 137 -19.84 5.37 -8.41
C TYR A 137 -20.54 5.98 -9.63
N SER A 138 -21.35 5.20 -10.35
CA SER A 138 -22.01 5.62 -11.61
C SER A 138 -21.03 6.05 -12.72
N LEU A 139 -19.82 5.47 -12.73
CA LEU A 139 -18.78 5.68 -13.74
C LEU A 139 -18.57 4.42 -14.57
N THR A 140 -18.00 4.56 -15.77
CA THR A 140 -17.64 3.45 -16.67
C THR A 140 -16.38 3.80 -17.45
N ILE A 141 -15.66 2.76 -17.90
CA ILE A 141 -14.46 2.86 -18.75
C ILE A 141 -14.83 2.64 -20.22
#